data_AF-A0AAV3YL01-F1
#
_entry.id   AF-A0AAV3YL01-F1
#
_cell.length_a   1.000
_cell.length_b   1.000
_cell.length_c   1.000
_cell.angle_alpha   90.00
_cell.angle_beta   90.00
_cell.angle_gamma   90.00
#
_symmetry.space_group_name_H-M   'P 1'
#
loop_
_entity.id
_entity.type
_entity.pdbx_description
1 polymer ?
#
loop_
_entity_poly.entity_id
_entity_poly.type
_entity_poly.pdbx_seq_one_letter_code
_entity_poly.pdbx_strand_id
1 'polypeptide(L)'
;MATYADLDLVKYLCSCGKKFPLCRLYLCKHCLQLRCTDCVQHEVDTPYCPHCLEHMPIGEAKLKKNRCSSCFDCPVCGHTLITRATSHTSPSPDDPTKMIAKKMYYMACGFCRWTTRDVGLPDQSVASSSWPVLQSPNDQRIFAMLETYKVMAQIEKAEHERKKYVSRRTHLYRQDKYGGSTAGLRRKGMGMSTFSSMR
;
A
#
# COMPACT_ATOMS: atom_id res chain seq x y z
N MET A 1 -13.06 -3.85 26.92
CA MET A 1 -13.29 -4.67 28.14
C MET A 1 -12.28 -5.82 28.23
N ALA A 2 -10.97 -5.53 28.15
CA ALA A 2 -9.91 -6.55 28.26
C ALA A 2 -8.81 -6.15 29.25
N THR A 3 -8.79 -4.90 29.70
CA THR A 3 -7.71 -4.32 30.53
C THR A 3 -8.04 -4.24 32.02
N TYR A 4 -9.23 -4.70 32.44
CA TYR A 4 -9.63 -4.66 33.85
C TYR A 4 -8.98 -5.78 34.68
N ALA A 5 -8.68 -6.92 34.06
CA ALA A 5 -7.91 -8.01 34.66
C ALA A 5 -6.47 -7.99 34.14
N ASP A 6 -5.50 -8.35 34.99
CA ASP A 6 -4.10 -8.50 34.58
C ASP A 6 -3.96 -9.69 33.61
N LEU A 7 -3.98 -9.37 32.32
CA LEU A 7 -3.86 -10.37 31.25
C LEU A 7 -2.46 -10.98 31.18
N ASP A 8 -1.44 -10.32 31.74
CA ASP A 8 -0.05 -10.78 31.63
C ASP A 8 0.36 -11.74 32.75
N LEU A 9 -0.54 -12.06 33.69
CA LEU A 9 -0.29 -12.99 34.79
C LEU A 9 -0.11 -14.44 34.30
N VAL A 10 -0.97 -14.91 33.40
CA VAL A 10 -0.95 -16.29 32.89
C VAL A 10 -0.68 -16.29 31.39
N LYS A 11 0.42 -16.94 30.98
CA LYS A 11 0.86 -17.00 29.58
C LYS A 11 0.97 -18.44 29.11
N TYR A 12 0.59 -18.65 27.85
CA TYR A 12 0.67 -19.92 27.14
C TYR A 12 1.82 -19.89 26.15
N LEU A 13 2.39 -21.06 25.89
CA LEU A 13 3.51 -21.23 24.98
C LEU A 13 3.00 -21.45 23.55
N CYS A 14 3.45 -20.60 22.63
CA CYS A 14 3.22 -20.79 21.19
C CYS A 14 4.23 -21.80 20.63
N SER A 15 3.91 -22.42 19.49
CA SER A 15 4.81 -23.32 18.75
C SER A 15 6.19 -22.73 18.40
N CYS A 16 6.34 -21.40 18.39
CA CYS A 16 7.60 -20.71 18.18
C CYS A 16 8.43 -20.50 19.47
N GLY A 17 7.98 -20.98 20.63
CA GLY A 17 8.67 -20.85 21.92
C GLY A 17 8.40 -19.55 22.68
N LYS A 18 7.68 -18.58 22.09
CA LYS A 18 7.27 -17.33 22.75
C LYS A 18 6.03 -17.54 23.64
N LYS A 19 5.94 -16.77 24.72
CA LYS A 19 4.82 -16.82 25.69
C LYS A 19 3.87 -15.63 25.48
N PHE A 20 2.57 -15.91 25.32
CA PHE A 20 1.54 -14.89 25.14
C PHE A 20 0.30 -15.19 26.01
N PRO A 21 -0.48 -14.18 26.41
CA PRO A 21 -1.77 -14.42 27.05
C PRO A 21 -2.74 -15.09 26.08
N LEU A 22 -3.67 -15.89 26.62
CA LEU A 22 -4.63 -16.65 25.80
C LEU A 22 -5.42 -15.77 24.83
N CYS A 23 -5.79 -14.55 25.24
CA CYS A 23 -6.54 -13.59 24.42
C CYS A 23 -5.79 -13.07 23.17
N ARG A 24 -4.46 -13.29 23.08
CA ARG A 24 -3.63 -12.90 21.93
C ARG A 24 -3.19 -14.09 21.08
N LEU A 25 -3.65 -15.30 21.41
CA LEU A 25 -3.34 -16.52 20.69
C LEU A 25 -4.54 -16.97 19.85
N TYR A 26 -4.24 -17.58 18.70
CA TYR A 26 -5.22 -18.17 17.80
C TYR A 26 -5.06 -19.69 17.82
N LEU A 27 -6.18 -20.42 17.84
CA LEU A 27 -6.19 -21.87 17.66
C LEU A 27 -6.32 -22.19 16.16
N CYS A 28 -5.30 -22.82 15.59
CA CYS A 28 -5.40 -23.31 14.22
C CYS A 28 -6.28 -24.57 14.17
N LYS A 29 -7.44 -24.50 13.50
CA LYS A 29 -8.36 -25.64 13.39
C LYS A 29 -7.79 -26.82 12.59
N HIS A 30 -6.82 -26.57 11.70
CA HIS A 30 -6.26 -27.62 10.83
C HIS A 30 -5.22 -28.49 11.53
N CYS A 31 -4.33 -27.90 12.33
CA CYS A 31 -3.27 -28.63 13.03
C CYS A 31 -3.46 -28.71 14.54
N LEU A 32 -4.54 -28.12 15.08
CA LEU A 32 -4.87 -28.07 16.52
C LEU A 32 -3.74 -27.52 17.40
N GLN A 33 -2.95 -26.58 16.86
CA GLN A 33 -1.85 -25.92 17.57
C GLN A 33 -2.16 -24.44 17.79
N LEU A 34 -1.69 -23.89 18.91
CA LEU A 34 -1.74 -22.47 19.23
C LEU A 34 -0.71 -21.70 18.42
N ARG A 35 -1.15 -20.59 17.79
CA ARG A 35 -0.33 -19.67 17.02
C ARG A 35 -0.49 -18.26 17.57
N CYS A 36 0.61 -17.55 17.78
CA CYS A 36 0.58 -16.14 18.14
C CYS A 36 0.39 -15.25 16.90
N THR A 37 0.14 -13.96 17.15
CA THR A 37 0.09 -12.91 16.12
C THR A 37 1.30 -12.94 15.19
N ASP A 38 2.50 -13.21 15.71
CA ASP A 38 3.71 -13.25 14.87
C ASP A 38 3.81 -14.49 13.98
N CYS A 39 3.16 -15.61 14.38
CA CYS A 39 3.18 -16.87 13.64
C CYS A 39 2.08 -16.97 12.57
N VAL A 40 1.15 -16.02 12.55
CA VAL A 40 0.10 -15.94 11.54
C VAL A 40 0.45 -14.89 10.50
N GLN A 41 -0.07 -15.07 9.29
CA GLN A 41 0.05 -14.08 8.23
C GLN A 41 -1.10 -13.09 8.35
N HIS A 42 -0.77 -11.80 8.33
CA HIS A 42 -1.77 -10.73 8.37
C HIS A 42 -2.12 -10.34 6.94
N GLU A 43 -3.41 -10.28 6.65
CA GLU A 43 -3.94 -9.82 5.37
C GLU A 43 -4.76 -8.55 5.57
N VAL A 44 -4.75 -7.69 4.55
CA VAL A 44 -5.56 -6.47 4.54
C VAL A 44 -6.89 -6.81 3.87
N ASP A 45 -7.96 -6.73 4.65
CA ASP A 45 -9.32 -6.99 4.16
C ASP A 45 -9.94 -5.71 3.58
N THR A 46 -10.46 -4.83 4.43
CA THR A 46 -11.16 -3.61 3.99
C THR A 46 -10.62 -2.36 4.70
N PRO A 47 -10.07 -1.37 3.98
CA PRO A 47 -9.70 -0.10 4.57
C PRO A 47 -10.96 0.73 4.89
N TYR A 48 -10.95 1.39 6.04
CA TYR A 48 -12.06 2.23 6.50
C TYR A 48 -11.53 3.49 7.19
N CYS A 49 -12.35 4.53 7.24
CA CYS A 49 -12.03 5.73 8.01
C CYS A 49 -12.43 5.55 9.48
N PRO A 50 -11.54 5.77 10.46
CA PRO A 50 -11.88 5.64 11.88
C PRO A 50 -12.85 6.72 12.37
N HIS A 51 -13.05 7.80 11.61
CA HIS A 51 -13.88 8.93 12.02
C HIS A 51 -15.31 8.86 11.49
N CYS A 52 -15.51 8.61 10.19
CA CYS A 52 -16.86 8.43 9.62
C CYS A 52 -17.31 6.96 9.56
N LEU A 53 -16.44 6.00 9.88
CA LEU A 53 -16.69 4.55 9.80
C LEU A 53 -17.12 4.08 8.40
N GLU A 54 -16.79 4.87 7.36
CA GLU A 54 -17.08 4.52 5.99
C GLU A 54 -16.01 3.57 5.44
N HIS A 55 -16.47 2.50 4.81
CA HIS A 55 -15.63 1.54 4.09
C HIS A 55 -15.22 2.12 2.74
N MET A 56 -13.93 2.06 2.42
CA MET A 56 -13.41 2.49 1.13
C MET A 56 -12.98 1.27 0.31
N PRO A 57 -13.44 1.11 -0.93
CA PRO A 57 -12.90 0.09 -1.83
C PRO A 57 -11.40 0.28 -2.06
N ILE A 58 -10.64 -0.81 -2.21
CA ILE A 58 -9.17 -0.77 -2.35
C ILE A 58 -8.72 0.11 -3.54
N GLY A 59 -9.46 0.08 -4.66
CA GLY A 59 -9.16 0.91 -5.83
C GLY A 59 -9.29 2.40 -5.54
N GLU A 60 -10.33 2.79 -4.81
CA GLU A 60 -10.55 4.18 -4.39
C GLU A 60 -9.52 4.61 -3.33
N ALA A 61 -9.22 3.75 -2.36
CA ALA A 61 -8.19 4.00 -1.37
C ALA A 61 -6.83 4.28 -2.04
N LYS A 62 -6.44 3.47 -3.04
CA LYS A 62 -5.21 3.69 -3.81
C LYS A 62 -5.20 5.05 -4.52
N LEU A 63 -6.31 5.42 -5.16
CA LEU A 63 -6.45 6.72 -5.85
C LEU A 63 -6.36 7.90 -4.89
N LYS A 64 -7.04 7.81 -3.74
CA LYS A 64 -7.06 8.83 -2.68
C LYS A 64 -5.86 8.78 -1.74
N LYS A 65 -4.83 7.98 -2.04
CA LYS A 65 -3.62 7.81 -1.22
C LYS A 65 -3.95 7.39 0.24
N ASN A 66 -4.90 6.47 0.39
CA ASN A 66 -5.44 5.94 1.66
C ASN A 66 -6.01 7.02 2.59
N ARG A 67 -6.63 8.06 2.03
CA ARG A 67 -7.27 9.16 2.80
C ARG A 67 -8.77 9.20 2.55
N CYS A 68 -9.51 9.52 3.61
CA CYS A 68 -10.91 9.89 3.50
C CYS A 68 -11.05 11.23 2.75
N SER A 69 -12.11 11.40 1.96
CA SER A 69 -12.41 12.66 1.28
C SER A 69 -13.11 13.70 2.16
N SER A 70 -13.73 13.25 3.25
CA SER A 70 -14.65 14.06 4.06
C SER A 70 -14.09 14.40 5.44
N CYS A 71 -13.23 13.54 6.00
CA CYS A 71 -12.62 13.73 7.31
C CYS A 71 -11.21 14.31 7.17
N PHE A 72 -10.89 15.30 8.00
CA PHE A 72 -9.60 15.99 8.00
C PHE A 72 -9.04 16.08 9.41
N ASP A 73 -7.74 15.90 9.57
CA ASP A 73 -7.09 16.00 10.87
C ASP A 73 -6.44 17.37 11.07
N CYS A 74 -6.48 17.86 12.31
CA CYS A 74 -5.91 19.15 12.66
C CYS A 74 -4.38 19.11 12.51
N PRO A 75 -3.77 20.07 11.79
CA PRO A 75 -2.32 20.09 11.58
C PRO A 75 -1.51 20.36 12.85
N VAL A 76 -2.14 20.84 13.92
CA VAL A 76 -1.48 21.20 15.19
C VAL A 76 -1.48 20.04 16.19
N CYS A 77 -2.61 19.33 16.34
CA CYS A 77 -2.78 18.31 17.39
C CYS A 77 -3.21 16.93 16.89
N GLY A 78 -3.45 16.75 15.59
CA GLY A 78 -3.90 15.47 15.01
C GLY A 78 -5.33 15.07 15.36
N HIS A 79 -6.09 15.90 16.10
CA HIS A 79 -7.50 15.65 16.35
C HIS A 79 -8.35 15.95 15.11
N THR A 80 -9.37 15.16 14.87
CA THR A 80 -10.22 15.34 13.69
C THR A 80 -11.00 16.66 13.74
N LEU A 81 -11.03 17.34 12.60
CA LEU A 81 -11.68 18.64 12.42
C LEU A 81 -13.18 18.46 12.20
N ILE A 82 -13.94 19.44 12.70
CA ILE A 82 -15.39 19.49 12.56
C ILE A 82 -15.76 20.68 11.67
N THR A 83 -16.64 20.44 10.70
CA THR A 83 -17.20 21.51 9.86
C THR A 83 -18.21 22.33 10.66
N ARG A 84 -17.99 23.64 10.75
CA ARG A 84 -18.89 24.60 11.39
C ARG A 84 -19.48 25.54 10.34
N ALA A 85 -20.76 25.86 10.50
CA ALA A 85 -21.46 26.80 9.64
C ALA A 85 -21.46 28.21 10.26
N THR A 86 -21.38 29.24 9.43
CA THR A 86 -21.60 30.65 9.78
C THR A 86 -22.48 31.27 8.71
N SER A 87 -23.43 32.11 9.09
CA SER A 87 -24.24 32.89 8.15
C SER A 87 -23.50 34.17 7.77
N HIS A 88 -23.22 34.35 6.49
CA HIS A 88 -22.68 35.60 5.95
C HIS A 88 -23.75 36.30 5.12
N THR A 89 -24.03 37.57 5.42
CA THR A 89 -24.96 38.39 4.62
C THR A 89 -24.21 39.04 3.47
N SER A 90 -24.63 38.78 2.23
CA SER A 90 -24.10 39.45 1.03
C SER A 90 -25.24 40.08 0.24
N PRO A 91 -25.04 41.25 -0.40
CA PRO A 91 -26.04 41.84 -1.28
C PRO A 91 -26.40 40.87 -2.42
N SER A 92 -27.68 40.82 -2.79
CA SER A 92 -28.17 40.00 -3.90
C SER A 92 -27.55 40.47 -5.22
N PRO A 93 -27.13 39.55 -6.11
CA PRO A 93 -26.65 39.91 -7.44
C PRO A 93 -27.72 40.61 -8.29
N ASP A 94 -29.01 40.36 -8.02
CA ASP A 94 -30.13 40.93 -8.78
C ASP A 94 -30.70 42.22 -8.17
N ASP A 95 -30.41 42.51 -6.89
CA ASP A 95 -30.98 43.66 -6.15
C ASP A 95 -30.03 44.07 -4.99
N PRO A 96 -29.25 45.16 -5.12
CA PRO A 96 -28.27 45.55 -4.10
C PRO A 96 -28.93 45.96 -2.75
N THR A 97 -30.23 46.23 -2.74
CA THR A 97 -31.02 46.57 -1.55
C THR A 97 -31.44 45.34 -0.73
N LYS A 98 -31.36 44.13 -1.29
CA LYS A 98 -31.74 42.89 -0.61
C LYS A 98 -30.49 42.15 -0.12
N MET A 99 -30.33 42.04 1.19
CA MET A 99 -29.29 41.21 1.79
C MET A 99 -29.73 39.75 1.84
N ILE A 100 -28.97 38.87 1.19
CA ILE A 100 -29.19 37.42 1.23
C ILE A 100 -28.21 36.81 2.22
N ALA A 101 -28.73 36.05 3.19
CA ALA A 101 -27.93 35.25 4.10
C ALA A 101 -27.45 33.96 3.39
N LYS A 102 -26.14 33.86 3.15
CA LYS A 102 -25.50 32.65 2.60
C LYS A 102 -24.85 31.87 3.74
N LYS A 103 -25.05 30.56 3.78
CA LYS A 103 -24.36 29.66 4.71
C LYS A 103 -22.94 29.41 4.19
N MET A 104 -21.97 29.72 5.03
CA MET A 104 -20.55 29.51 4.77
C MET A 104 -20.01 28.50 5.79
N TYR A 105 -19.08 27.66 5.37
CA TYR A 105 -18.53 26.56 6.15
C TYR A 105 -17.03 26.75 6.35
N TYR A 106 -16.57 26.56 7.59
CA TYR A 106 -15.16 26.55 7.97
C TYR A 106 -14.88 25.33 8.86
N MET A 107 -13.63 24.89 8.95
CA MET A 107 -13.29 23.77 9.83
C MET A 107 -12.65 24.27 11.11
N ALA A 108 -12.98 23.63 12.23
CA ALA A 108 -12.44 23.94 13.54
C ALA A 108 -12.08 22.68 14.31
N CYS A 109 -11.01 22.75 15.08
CA CYS A 109 -10.61 21.72 16.02
C CYS A 109 -11.28 21.92 17.38
N GLY A 110 -11.95 20.90 17.91
CA GLY A 110 -12.55 20.94 19.23
C GLY A 110 -11.53 20.94 20.38
N PHE A 111 -10.30 20.48 20.14
CA PHE A 111 -9.27 20.34 21.17
C PHE A 111 -8.41 21.60 21.33
N CYS A 112 -7.70 22.00 20.27
CA CYS A 112 -6.77 23.14 20.32
C CYS A 112 -7.37 24.46 19.83
N ARG A 113 -8.66 24.49 19.44
CA ARG A 113 -9.39 25.65 18.89
C ARG A 113 -8.82 26.22 17.58
N TRP A 114 -7.91 25.50 16.93
CA TRP A 114 -7.42 25.86 15.59
C TRP A 114 -8.56 25.92 14.58
N THR A 115 -8.53 26.90 13.68
CA THR A 115 -9.51 27.05 12.60
C THR A 115 -8.85 27.22 11.24
N THR A 116 -9.56 26.88 10.16
CA THR A 116 -9.10 27.15 8.78
C THR A 116 -8.91 28.63 8.50
N ARG A 117 -9.56 29.51 9.27
CA ARG A 117 -9.40 30.96 9.16
C ARG A 117 -8.05 31.44 9.66
N ASP A 118 -7.44 30.75 10.62
CA ASP A 118 -6.13 31.09 11.19
C ASP A 118 -5.02 31.04 10.12
N VAL A 119 -5.20 30.19 9.11
CA VAL A 119 -4.29 30.03 7.96
C VAL A 119 -4.77 30.78 6.71
N GLY A 120 -5.84 31.57 6.82
CA GLY A 120 -6.38 32.37 5.72
C GLY A 120 -7.10 31.56 4.64
N LEU A 121 -7.54 30.33 4.92
CA LEU A 121 -8.35 29.57 3.97
C LEU A 121 -9.78 30.17 3.91
N PRO A 122 -10.31 30.47 2.72
CA PRO A 122 -11.63 31.05 2.59
C PRO A 122 -12.72 30.02 2.96
N ASP A 123 -13.75 30.51 3.65
CA ASP A 123 -14.92 29.72 3.97
C ASP A 123 -15.60 29.22 2.68
N GLN A 124 -16.04 27.97 2.69
CA GLN A 124 -16.66 27.32 1.54
C GLN A 124 -18.18 27.46 1.57
N SER A 125 -18.82 27.57 0.41
CA SER A 125 -20.29 27.59 0.31
C SER A 125 -20.93 26.19 0.41
N VAL A 126 -20.13 25.14 0.24
CA VAL A 126 -20.58 23.73 0.28
C VAL A 126 -19.91 23.00 1.45
N ALA A 127 -20.68 22.17 2.16
CA ALA A 127 -20.24 21.56 3.40
C ALA A 127 -19.26 20.38 3.25
N SER A 128 -19.28 19.64 2.13
CA SER A 128 -18.91 18.21 2.18
C SER A 128 -17.83 17.68 1.24
N SER A 129 -17.15 18.45 0.36
CA SER A 129 -16.17 17.78 -0.52
C SER A 129 -15.14 18.63 -1.28
N SER A 130 -15.09 19.94 -1.09
CA SER A 130 -14.29 20.81 -1.98
C SER A 130 -13.24 21.64 -1.24
N TRP A 131 -12.69 21.13 -0.14
CA TRP A 131 -11.55 21.79 0.48
C TRP A 131 -10.34 21.69 -0.46
N PRO A 132 -9.75 22.81 -0.90
CA PRO A 132 -8.69 22.80 -1.89
C PRO A 132 -7.46 22.10 -1.33
N VAL A 133 -7.02 21.03 -1.99
CA VAL A 133 -5.76 20.36 -1.68
C VAL A 133 -4.65 21.03 -2.47
N LEU A 134 -3.63 21.53 -1.76
CA LEU A 134 -2.46 22.10 -2.40
C LEU A 134 -1.73 21.00 -3.20
N GLN A 135 -1.61 21.21 -4.51
CA GLN A 135 -0.79 20.35 -5.37
C GLN A 135 0.68 20.59 -5.04
N SER A 136 1.51 19.56 -5.20
CA SER A 136 2.92 19.72 -4.90
C SER A 136 3.59 20.54 -6.01
N PRO A 137 4.42 21.55 -5.68
CA PRO A 137 5.07 22.39 -6.70
C PRO A 137 5.89 21.60 -7.72
N ASN A 138 6.40 20.42 -7.33
CA ASN A 138 7.29 19.59 -8.13
C ASN A 138 6.58 18.44 -8.84
N ASP A 139 5.25 18.36 -8.81
CA ASP A 139 4.50 17.24 -9.39
C ASP A 139 4.85 17.05 -10.87
N GLN A 140 4.86 18.14 -11.66
CA GLN A 140 5.19 18.10 -13.09
C GLN A 140 6.61 17.58 -13.35
N ARG A 141 7.58 18.01 -12.54
CA ARG A 141 8.98 17.56 -12.65
C ARG A 141 9.10 16.06 -12.36
N ILE A 142 8.40 15.59 -11.33
CA ILE A 142 8.39 14.16 -10.97
C ILE A 142 7.77 13.34 -12.11
N PHE A 143 6.64 13.78 -12.68
CA PHE A 143 6.02 13.10 -13.82
C PHE A 143 6.95 13.02 -15.03
N ALA A 144 7.64 14.12 -15.36
CA ALA A 144 8.61 14.13 -16.45
C ALA A 144 9.76 13.13 -16.21
N MET A 145 10.33 13.10 -15.01
CA MET A 145 11.38 12.14 -14.65
C MET A 145 10.88 10.70 -14.74
N LEU A 146 9.69 10.41 -14.20
CA LEU A 146 9.10 9.07 -14.30
C LEU A 146 8.92 8.63 -15.75
N GLU A 147 8.49 9.53 -16.63
CA GLU A 147 8.35 9.20 -18.06
C GLU A 147 9.69 8.91 -18.72
N THR A 148 10.72 9.72 -18.43
CA THR A 148 12.08 9.44 -18.93
C THR A 148 12.60 8.08 -18.46
N TYR A 149 12.41 7.73 -17.19
CA TYR A 149 12.85 6.44 -16.64
C TYR A 149 12.07 5.25 -17.21
N LYS A 150 10.77 5.41 -17.50
CA LYS A 150 10.00 4.37 -18.18
C LYS A 150 10.57 4.07 -19.57
N VAL A 151 10.90 5.10 -20.35
CA VAL A 151 11.49 4.93 -21.67
C VAL A 151 12.86 4.25 -21.57
N MET A 152 13.71 4.68 -20.63
CA MET A 152 15.01 4.04 -20.40
C MET A 152 14.86 2.56 -20.01
N ALA A 153 13.94 2.24 -19.10
CA ALA A 153 13.67 0.86 -18.69
C ALA A 153 13.14 -0.01 -19.84
N GLN A 154 12.34 0.56 -20.77
CA GLN A 154 11.88 -0.14 -21.97
C GLN A 154 13.04 -0.43 -22.93
N ILE A 155 13.94 0.52 -23.14
CA ILE A 155 15.14 0.35 -23.97
C ILE A 155 16.04 -0.74 -23.37
N GLU A 156 16.31 -0.67 -22.06
CA GLU A 156 17.14 -1.65 -21.35
C GLU A 156 16.53 -3.06 -21.42
N LYS A 157 15.21 -3.17 -21.23
CA LYS A 157 14.49 -4.44 -21.36
C LYS A 157 14.62 -5.02 -22.77
N ALA A 158 14.42 -4.20 -23.81
CA ALA A 158 14.57 -4.63 -25.19
C ALA A 158 16.01 -5.06 -25.53
N GLU A 159 17.00 -4.33 -25.02
CA GLU A 159 18.42 -4.69 -25.19
C GLU A 159 18.75 -6.01 -24.50
N HIS A 160 18.26 -6.21 -23.28
CA HIS A 160 18.46 -7.44 -22.52
C HIS A 160 17.78 -8.65 -23.19
N GLU A 161 16.57 -8.48 -23.72
CA GLU A 161 15.87 -9.51 -24.51
C GLU A 161 16.63 -9.82 -25.81
N ARG A 162 17.15 -8.79 -26.51
CA ARG A 162 18.00 -8.97 -27.70
C ARG A 162 19.28 -9.74 -27.38
N LYS A 163 19.98 -9.39 -26.29
CA LYS A 163 21.18 -10.11 -25.83
C LYS A 163 20.89 -11.57 -25.50
N LYS A 164 19.79 -11.85 -24.80
CA LYS A 164 19.32 -13.23 -24.53
C LYS A 164 19.08 -14.00 -25.82
N TYR A 165 18.41 -13.40 -26.80
CA TYR A 165 18.15 -14.04 -28.09
C TYR A 165 19.43 -14.35 -28.86
N VAL A 166 20.33 -13.37 -28.98
CA VAL A 166 21.64 -13.55 -29.64
C VAL A 166 22.48 -14.60 -28.93
N SER A 167 22.59 -14.55 -27.60
CA SER A 167 23.35 -15.53 -26.82
C SER A 167 22.80 -16.96 -26.99
N ARG A 168 21.47 -17.14 -27.01
CA ARG A 168 20.86 -18.47 -27.27
C ARG A 168 21.15 -18.94 -28.69
N ARG A 169 21.06 -18.07 -29.69
CA ARG A 169 21.33 -18.39 -31.09
C ARG A 169 22.81 -18.73 -31.32
N THR A 170 23.72 -17.99 -30.69
CA THR A 170 25.17 -18.28 -30.73
C THR A 170 25.49 -19.60 -30.02
N HIS A 171 24.83 -19.91 -28.90
CA HIS A 171 24.98 -21.20 -28.22
C HIS A 171 24.48 -22.37 -29.09
N LEU A 172 23.31 -22.24 -29.71
CA LEU A 172 22.77 -23.22 -30.68
C LEU A 172 23.71 -23.41 -31.87
N TYR A 173 24.19 -22.32 -32.49
CA TYR A 173 25.15 -22.40 -33.60
C TYR A 173 26.47 -23.07 -33.20
N ARG A 174 26.95 -22.84 -31.96
CA ARG A 174 28.15 -23.51 -31.44
C ARG A 174 27.92 -24.99 -31.18
N GLN A 175 26.72 -25.38 -30.74
CA GLN A 175 26.31 -26.76 -30.57
C GLN A 175 26.15 -27.48 -31.93
N ASP A 176 25.61 -26.83 -32.95
CA ASP A 176 25.51 -27.41 -34.30
C ASP A 176 26.87 -27.56 -34.99
N LYS A 177 27.81 -26.64 -34.75
CA LYS A 177 29.12 -26.64 -35.41
C LYS A 177 30.18 -27.48 -34.67
N TYR A 178 30.05 -27.67 -33.36
CA TYR A 178 31.05 -28.38 -32.53
C TYR A 178 30.44 -29.44 -31.58
N GLY A 179 29.12 -29.58 -31.48
CA GLY A 179 28.42 -30.52 -30.59
C GLY A 179 28.21 -31.92 -31.18
N GLY A 180 29.01 -32.29 -32.18
CA GLY A 180 28.96 -33.59 -32.85
C GLY A 180 30.33 -34.25 -32.97
N SER A 181 31.11 -34.37 -31.89
CA SER A 181 32.33 -35.20 -31.90
C SER A 181 32.92 -35.51 -30.51
N THR A 182 32.16 -36.20 -29.65
CA THR A 182 32.76 -37.12 -28.64
C THR A 182 32.06 -38.48 -28.56
N ALA A 183 31.13 -38.80 -29.46
CA ALA A 183 30.45 -40.09 -29.52
C ALA A 183 31.10 -41.12 -30.48
N GLY A 184 32.27 -40.81 -31.06
CA GLY A 184 32.86 -41.56 -32.17
C GLY A 184 34.20 -42.27 -31.93
N LEU A 185 34.79 -42.17 -30.73
CA LEU A 185 36.03 -42.88 -30.37
C LEU A 185 35.81 -43.89 -29.23
N ARG A 186 34.93 -44.86 -29.45
CA ARG A 186 34.96 -46.14 -28.74
C ARG A 186 34.88 -47.28 -29.76
N ARG A 187 36.01 -47.58 -30.40
CA ARG A 187 36.21 -48.86 -31.09
C ARG A 187 36.74 -49.88 -30.09
N LYS A 188 35.94 -50.94 -29.92
CA LYS A 188 36.26 -52.37 -29.79
C LYS A 188 37.46 -52.82 -28.92
N GLY A 189 37.11 -53.61 -27.90
CA GLY A 189 37.93 -54.61 -27.20
C GLY A 189 37.12 -55.13 -26.01
N MET A 190 36.21 -56.09 -26.20
CA MET A 190 36.45 -57.53 -25.98
C MET A 190 36.71 -57.86 -24.50
N GLY A 191 35.82 -58.62 -23.85
CA GLY A 191 36.11 -59.25 -22.55
C GLY A 191 34.94 -59.28 -21.57
N MET A 192 34.50 -60.50 -21.28
CA MET A 192 33.55 -60.94 -20.25
C MET A 192 33.84 -60.47 -18.80
N SER A 193 32.89 -60.82 -17.91
CA SER A 193 33.01 -61.14 -16.47
C SER A 193 32.61 -60.02 -15.50
N THR A 194 31.38 -60.09 -14.94
CA THR A 194 30.93 -60.70 -13.66
C THR A 194 31.13 -59.82 -12.42
N PHE A 195 30.02 -59.69 -11.66
CA PHE A 195 29.94 -59.61 -10.19
C PHE A 195 30.65 -58.48 -9.43
N SER A 196 29.88 -57.61 -8.77
CA SER A 196 29.62 -57.72 -7.31
C SER A 196 29.13 -56.42 -6.68
N SER A 197 28.15 -56.59 -5.79
CA SER A 197 27.71 -55.66 -4.76
C SER A 197 28.79 -55.47 -3.68
N MET A 198 28.86 -54.27 -3.10
CA MET A 198 29.33 -53.85 -1.76
C MET A 198 29.51 -52.32 -1.83
N ARG A 199 29.11 -51.47 -0.88
CA ARG A 199 28.65 -51.57 0.50
C ARG A 199 27.86 -50.31 0.81
#